data_AF-A0A527IEU1-F1
#
_entry.id   AF-A0A527IEU1-F1
#
_cell.length_a   1.000
_cell.length_b   1.000
_cell.length_c   1.000
_cell.angle_alpha   90.00
_cell.angle_beta   90.00
_cell.angle_gamma   90.00
#
_symmetry.space_group_name_H-M   'P 1'
#
loop_
_entity.id
_entity.type
_entity.pdbx_description
1 polymer ?
#
loop_
_entity_poly.entity_id
_entity_poly.type
_entity_poly.pdbx_seq_one_letter_code
_entity_poly.pdbx_strand_id
1 'polypeptide(L)' 'SHTGQIIERAKARGEIPAGVDSAVVADLIASFAWRHLLTNRLDEDEATIGKAVNYVMRGIAAPAP' A
#
# COMPACT_ATOMS: atom_id res chain seq x y z
N SER A 1 -8.15 9.23 -5.76
CA SER A 1 -7.63 8.20 -6.69
C SER A 1 -8.31 6.86 -6.39
N HIS A 2 -8.31 5.91 -7.32
CA HIS A 2 -8.91 4.58 -7.12
C HIS A 2 -8.28 3.83 -5.92
N THR A 3 -6.95 3.90 -5.79
CA THR A 3 -6.19 3.31 -4.66
C THR A 3 -6.60 3.90 -3.31
N GLY A 4 -6.84 5.21 -3.22
CA GLY A 4 -7.32 5.85 -1.99
C GLY A 4 -8.67 5.30 -1.52
N GLN A 5 -9.58 4.96 -2.44
CA GLN A 5 -10.88 4.37 -2.08
C GLN A 5 -10.75 2.95 -1.52
N ILE A 6 -9.73 2.19 -1.93
CA ILE A 6 -9.46 0.85 -1.39
C ILE A 6 -9.07 0.95 0.09
N ILE A 7 -8.23 1.94 0.43
CA ILE A 7 -7.76 2.16 1.80
C ILE A 7 -8.90 2.69 2.67
N GLU A 8 -9.74 3.60 2.16
CA GLU A 8 -10.94 4.07 2.88
C GLU A 8 -11.93 2.93 3.20
N ARG A 9 -12.11 1.96 2.29
CA ARG A 9 -12.92 0.77 2.58
C ARG A 9 -12.30 -0.09 3.67
N ALA A 10 -10.97 -0.21 3.74
CA ALA A 10 -10.28 -0.95 4.79
C ALA A 10 -10.41 -0.27 6.16
N LYS A 11 -10.34 1.07 6.21
CA LYS A 11 -10.67 1.83 7.41
C LYS A 11 -12.09 1.59 7.89
N ALA A 12 -13.06 1.59 6.96
CA ALA A 12 -14.47 1.32 7.29
C ALA A 12 -14.69 -0.08 7.89
N ARG A 13 -13.80 -1.04 7.60
CA ARG A 13 -13.80 -2.38 8.21
C ARG A 13 -13.00 -2.48 9.52
N GLY A 14 -12.33 -1.41 9.93
CA GLY A 14 -11.46 -1.39 11.12
C GLY A 14 -10.10 -2.06 10.91
N GLU A 15 -9.73 -2.39 9.67
CA GLU A 15 -8.45 -3.04 9.35
C GLU A 15 -7.28 -2.03 9.40
N ILE A 16 -7.57 -0.76 9.16
CA ILE A 16 -6.62 0.36 9.17
C ILE A 16 -7.13 1.42 10.15
N PRO A 17 -6.30 1.96 11.05
CA PRO A 17 -6.71 3.02 11.97
C PRO A 17 -7.20 4.28 11.23
N ALA A 18 -8.23 4.94 11.77
CA ALA A 18 -8.84 6.12 11.17
C ALA A 18 -7.87 7.31 10.99
N GLY A 19 -6.82 7.39 11.82
CA GLY A 19 -5.79 8.44 11.75
C GLY A 19 -4.77 8.27 10.62
N VAL A 20 -4.78 7.16 9.88
CA VAL A 20 -3.90 6.97 8.72
C VAL A 20 -4.40 7.79 7.53
N ASP A 21 -3.55 8.55 6.86
CA ASP A 21 -3.94 9.27 5.65
C ASP A 21 -3.93 8.34 4.42
N SER A 22 -5.10 8.11 3.82
CA SER A 22 -5.25 7.23 2.66
C SER A 22 -4.61 7.78 1.39
N ALA A 23 -4.51 9.10 1.25
CA ALA A 23 -3.85 9.72 0.11
C ALA A 23 -2.34 9.46 0.17
N VAL A 24 -1.74 9.64 1.35
CA VAL A 24 -0.31 9.36 1.58
C VAL A 24 0.02 7.89 1.32
N VAL A 25 -0.81 6.97 1.82
CA VAL A 25 -0.60 5.54 1.56
C VAL A 25 -0.73 5.21 0.07
N ALA A 26 -1.71 5.79 -0.64
CA ALA A 26 -1.84 5.61 -2.08
C ALA A 26 -0.61 6.14 -2.84
N ASP A 27 -0.06 7.29 -2.43
CA ASP A 27 1.13 7.88 -3.03
C ASP A 27 2.39 7.06 -2.80
N LEU A 28 2.54 6.42 -1.63
CA LEU A 28 3.65 5.49 -1.36
C LEU A 28 3.63 4.28 -2.30
N ILE A 29 2.45 3.66 -2.47
CA ILE A 29 2.29 2.52 -3.38
C ILE A 29 2.52 2.94 -4.83
N ALA A 30 1.99 4.10 -5.25
CA ALA A 30 2.22 4.63 -6.59
C ALA A 30 3.71 4.91 -6.84
N SER A 31 4.41 5.52 -5.87
CA SER A 31 5.84 5.80 -5.97
C SER A 31 6.69 4.54 -6.11
N PHE A 32 6.31 3.47 -5.39
CA PHE A 32 6.95 2.16 -5.54
C PHE A 32 6.75 1.61 -6.95
N ALA A 33 5.53 1.65 -7.50
CA ALA A 33 5.26 1.20 -8.86
C ALA A 33 6.03 2.02 -9.92
N TRP A 34 6.04 3.36 -9.78
CA TRP A 34 6.82 4.25 -10.64
C TRP A 34 8.32 3.94 -10.60
N ARG A 35 8.89 3.62 -9.44
CA ARG A 35 10.30 3.21 -9.34
C ARG A 35 10.60 1.98 -10.21
N HIS A 36 9.74 0.97 -10.19
CA HIS A 36 9.95 -0.25 -10.98
C HIS A 36 9.87 0.04 -12.47
N LEU A 37 8.88 0.84 -12.88
CA LEU A 37 8.72 1.26 -14.27
C LEU A 37 9.95 2.04 -14.76
N LEU A 38 10.39 3.05 -14.01
CA LEU A 38 11.49 3.92 -14.41
C LEU A 38 12.86 3.24 -14.37
N THR A 39 13.00 2.17 -13.57
CA THR A 39 14.24 1.37 -13.51
C THR A 39 14.20 0.14 -14.41
N ASN A 40 13.17 0.01 -15.25
CA ASN A 40 12.93 -1.13 -16.12
C ASN A 40 12.99 -2.48 -15.38
N ARG A 41 12.51 -2.50 -14.13
CA ARG A 41 12.39 -3.71 -13.28
C ARG A 41 11.00 -4.30 -13.39
N LEU A 42 10.52 -4.47 -14.61
CA LEU A 42 9.19 -5.02 -14.88
C LEU A 42 9.16 -6.53 -14.69
N ASP A 43 10.32 -7.17 -14.70
CA ASP A 43 10.50 -8.62 -14.58
C ASP A 43 10.60 -9.07 -13.11
N GLU A 44 10.43 -8.13 -12.17
CA GLU A 44 10.51 -8.42 -10.74
C GLU A 44 9.35 -9.32 -10.32
N ASP A 45 9.69 -10.39 -9.61
CA ASP A 45 8.75 -11.45 -9.27
C ASP A 45 7.60 -10.92 -8.38
N GLU A 46 6.38 -11.43 -8.62
CA GLU A 46 5.17 -11.04 -7.90
C GLU A 46 5.30 -11.21 -6.37
N ALA A 47 6.02 -12.23 -5.90
CA ALA A 47 6.29 -12.44 -4.48
C ALA A 47 7.19 -11.34 -3.91
N THR A 48 8.11 -10.78 -4.70
CA THR A 48 8.96 -9.67 -4.28
C THR A 48 8.19 -8.36 -4.21
N ILE A 49 7.33 -8.08 -5.21
CA ILE A 49 6.38 -6.96 -5.18
C ILE A 49 5.45 -7.10 -3.97
N GLY A 50 4.89 -8.30 -3.76
CA GLY A 50 3.99 -8.62 -2.66
C GLY A 50 4.64 -8.43 -1.28
N LYS A 51 5.92 -8.78 -1.12
CA LYS A 51 6.68 -8.51 0.12
C LYS A 51 6.79 -7.03 0.42
N ALA A 52 7.13 -6.21 -0.58
CA ALA A 52 7.28 -4.77 -0.41
C ALA A 52 5.94 -4.11 -0.02
N VAL A 53 4.86 -4.48 -0.71
CA VAL A 53 3.50 -4.02 -0.36
C VAL A 53 3.14 -4.48 1.05
N ASN A 54 3.41 -5.73 1.41
CA ASN A 54 3.14 -6.24 2.75
C ASN A 54 3.89 -5.49 3.85
N TYR A 55 5.13 -5.02 3.61
CA TYR A 55 5.84 -4.20 4.58
C TYR A 55 5.14 -2.87 4.83
N VAL A 56 4.66 -2.20 3.77
CA VAL A 56 3.87 -0.97 3.89
C VAL A 56 2.56 -1.24 4.63
N MET A 57 1.84 -2.29 4.23
CA MET A 57 0.53 -2.63 4.82
C MET A 57 0.64 -3.04 6.28
N ARG A 58 1.68 -3.78 6.69
CA ARG A 58 1.93 -4.11 8.10
C ARG A 58 2.21 -2.88 8.96
N GLY A 59 2.83 -1.84 8.39
CA GLY A 59 3.10 -0.60 9.10
C GLY A 59 1.85 0.24 9.40
N ILE A 60 0.77 0.05 8.64
CA ILE A 60 -0.50 0.78 8.78
C ILE A 60 -1.66 -0.10 9.28
N ALA A 61 -1.41 -1.38 9.53
CA ALA A 61 -2.41 -2.29 10.06
C ALA A 61 -2.81 -1.90 11.47
N ALA A 62 -4.10 -2.09 11.81
CA ALA A 62 -4.53 -1.96 13.19
C ALA A 62 -3.79 -2.96 14.09
N PRO A 63 -3.49 -2.61 15.35
CA PRO A 63 -2.93 -3.57 16.30
C PRO A 63 -3.85 -4.79 16.40
N ALA A 64 -3.26 -5.98 16.50
CA ALA A 64 -4.04 -7.17 16.84
C ALA A 64 -4.68 -6.97 18.23
N PRO A 65 -5.92 -7.44 18.44
CA PRO A 65 -6.61 -7.34 19.73
C PRO A 65 -5.89 -8.08 20.85
#